data_AF-A0A1X0S242-F1
#
_entry.id   AF-A0A1X0S242-F1
#
_cell.length_a   1.000
_cell.length_b   1.000
_cell.length_c   1.000
_cell.angle_alpha   90.00
_cell.angle_beta   90.00
_cell.angle_gamma   90.00
#
_symmetry.space_group_name_H-M   'P 1'
#
loop_
_entity.id
_entity.type
_entity.pdbx_description
1 polymer ?
#
loop_
_entity_poly.entity_id
_entity_poly.type
_entity_poly.pdbx_seq_one_letter_code
_entity_poly.pdbx_strand_id
1 'polypeptide(L)'
;MPYIYTQQFYYINSAYKLNEIIQQYQHIIKQDPVARCMIGFVAAQLIRDPTFSLPVESIEDWLKSREPIKDTDNVTSENNSDLNTLMDILKGICYESPSEE
;
A
#
# COMPACT_ATOMS: atom_id res chain seq x y z
N MET A 1 14.34 -8.35 25.44
CA MET A 1 13.03 -7.75 25.13
C MET A 1 12.49 -8.34 23.82
N PRO A 2 11.71 -9.43 23.85
CA PRO A 2 11.25 -10.11 22.63
C PRO A 2 10.03 -9.46 21.94
N TYR A 3 9.20 -8.70 22.67
CA TYR A 3 7.94 -8.15 22.17
C TYR A 3 8.08 -6.99 21.17
N ILE A 4 9.14 -6.18 21.29
CA ILE A 4 9.39 -5.03 20.40
C ILE A 4 9.85 -5.54 19.02
N TYR A 5 10.68 -6.58 19.02
CA TYR A 5 11.21 -7.21 17.80
C TYR A 5 10.12 -7.88 16.95
N THR A 6 9.17 -8.56 17.58
CA THR A 6 8.06 -9.18 16.87
C THR A 6 7.15 -8.14 16.24
N GLN A 7 6.79 -7.08 16.96
CA GLN A 7 5.95 -5.99 16.43
C GLN A 7 6.60 -5.29 15.23
N GLN A 8 7.91 -5.03 15.28
CA GLN A 8 8.64 -4.41 14.18
C GLN A 8 8.67 -5.33 12.93
N PHE A 9 8.84 -6.64 13.11
CA PHE A 9 8.77 -7.60 12.01
C PHE A 9 7.37 -7.66 11.36
N TYR A 10 6.30 -7.66 12.17
CA TYR A 10 4.92 -7.63 11.64
C TYR A 10 4.63 -6.34 10.86
N TYR A 11 5.12 -5.21 11.34
CA TYR A 11 4.97 -3.92 10.67
C TYR A 11 5.68 -3.90 9.31
N ILE A 12 6.96 -4.30 9.26
CA ILE A 12 7.75 -4.40 8.03
C ILE A 12 7.06 -5.34 7.02
N ASN A 13 6.62 -6.52 7.49
CA ASN A 13 5.92 -7.47 6.63
C ASN A 13 4.59 -6.91 6.08
N SER A 14 3.87 -6.11 6.88
CA SER A 14 2.64 -5.46 6.44
C SER A 14 2.90 -4.39 5.38
N ALA A 15 3.96 -3.58 5.55
CA ALA A 15 4.37 -2.59 4.57
C ALA A 15 4.80 -3.25 3.25
N TYR A 16 5.57 -4.33 3.34
CA TYR A 16 5.97 -5.14 2.18
C TYR A 16 4.77 -5.68 1.41
N LYS A 17 3.83 -6.34 2.09
CA LYS A 17 2.62 -6.90 1.47
C LYS A 17 1.74 -5.83 0.83
N LEU A 18 1.57 -4.68 1.48
CA LEU A 18 0.82 -3.57 0.90
C LEU A 18 1.48 -3.07 -0.39
N ASN A 19 2.82 -2.94 -0.38
CA ASN A 19 3.56 -2.53 -1.57
C ASN A 19 3.43 -3.54 -2.72
N GLU A 20 3.43 -4.85 -2.45
CA GLU A 20 3.17 -5.88 -3.46
C GLU A 20 1.77 -5.76 -4.07
N ILE A 21 0.72 -5.59 -3.25
CA ILE A 21 -0.66 -5.39 -3.72
C ILE A 21 -0.73 -4.16 -4.64
N ILE A 22 -0.14 -3.03 -4.22
CA ILE A 22 -0.16 -1.79 -5.00
C ILE A 22 0.51 -2.00 -6.36
N GLN A 23 1.61 -2.74 -6.40
CA GLN A 23 2.33 -3.05 -7.63
C GLN A 23 1.51 -3.97 -8.56
N GLN A 24 0.92 -5.02 -8.01
CA GLN A 24 0.14 -6.01 -8.78
C GLN A 24 -1.13 -5.39 -9.40
N TYR A 25 -1.84 -4.57 -8.62
CA TYR A 25 -3.12 -3.97 -9.02
C TYR A 25 -2.99 -2.51 -9.47
N GLN A 26 -1.77 -2.06 -9.80
CA GLN A 26 -1.49 -0.67 -10.16
C GLN A 26 -2.38 -0.16 -11.30
N HIS A 27 -2.69 -1.03 -12.27
CA HIS A 27 -3.56 -0.72 -13.40
C HIS A 27 -5.01 -0.42 -12.98
N ILE A 28 -5.56 -1.18 -12.02
CA ILE A 28 -6.88 -0.94 -11.44
C ILE A 28 -6.87 0.35 -10.61
N ILE A 29 -5.89 0.47 -9.72
CA ILE A 29 -5.78 1.61 -8.81
C ILE A 29 -5.66 2.92 -9.61
N LYS A 30 -4.86 2.94 -10.67
CA LYS A 30 -4.73 4.15 -11.51
C LYS A 30 -6.02 4.55 -12.19
N GLN A 31 -6.86 3.59 -12.60
CA GLN A 31 -8.10 3.88 -13.32
C GLN A 31 -9.27 4.19 -12.38
N ASP A 32 -9.21 3.71 -11.14
CA ASP A 32 -10.31 3.82 -10.19
C ASP A 32 -9.99 4.79 -9.03
N PRO A 33 -10.64 5.98 -8.98
CA PRO A 33 -10.40 6.96 -7.93
C PRO A 33 -10.78 6.46 -6.52
N VAL A 34 -11.75 5.56 -6.41
CA VAL A 34 -12.13 4.94 -5.12
C VAL A 34 -11.04 3.97 -4.67
N ALA A 35 -10.47 3.19 -5.59
CA ALA A 35 -9.31 2.36 -5.31
C ALA A 35 -8.11 3.19 -4.83
N ARG A 36 -7.81 4.32 -5.47
CA ARG A 36 -6.74 5.23 -5.01
C ARG A 36 -6.98 5.72 -3.59
N CYS A 37 -8.19 6.20 -3.29
CA CYS A 37 -8.51 6.70 -1.95
C CYS A 37 -8.41 5.60 -0.89
N MET A 38 -8.96 4.42 -1.16
CA MET A 38 -8.90 3.28 -0.24
C MET A 38 -7.46 2.86 0.05
N ILE A 39 -6.64 2.72 -0.99
CA ILE A 39 -5.22 2.37 -0.84
C ILE A 39 -4.45 3.45 -0.07
N GLY A 40 -4.65 4.73 -0.40
CA GLY A 40 -4.02 5.84 0.30
C GLY A 40 -4.41 5.88 1.79
N PHE A 41 -5.68 5.63 2.10
CA PHE A 41 -6.17 5.57 3.48
C PHE A 41 -5.53 4.41 4.25
N VAL A 42 -5.53 3.21 3.68
CA VAL A 42 -4.92 2.03 4.31
C VAL A 42 -3.43 2.24 4.55
N ALA A 43 -2.71 2.78 3.55
CA ALA A 43 -1.29 3.08 3.69
C ALA A 43 -1.03 4.13 4.76
N ALA A 44 -1.84 5.18 4.84
CA ALA A 44 -1.73 6.19 5.89
C ALA A 44 -1.97 5.61 7.30
N GLN A 45 -2.92 4.69 7.46
CA GLN A 45 -3.13 3.99 8.73
C GLN A 45 -1.91 3.16 9.11
N LEU A 46 -1.38 2.39 8.15
CA LEU A 46 -0.20 1.57 8.37
C LEU A 46 1.02 2.42 8.76
N ILE A 47 1.30 3.49 8.02
CA ILE A 47 2.43 4.40 8.31
C ILE A 47 2.31 5.03 9.70
N ARG A 48 1.08 5.39 10.10
CA ARG A 48 0.83 6.07 11.38
C ARG A 48 0.88 5.11 12.57
N ASP A 49 0.40 3.88 12.39
CA ASP A 49 0.22 2.90 13.46
C ASP A 49 0.87 1.57 13.08
N PRO A 50 2.07 1.26 13.63
CA PRO A 50 2.75 -0.01 13.40
C PRO A 50 1.98 -1.25 13.87
N THR A 51 0.95 -1.07 14.71
CA THR A 51 0.09 -2.15 15.19
C THR A 51 -1.15 -2.35 14.32
N PHE A 52 -1.36 -1.50 13.32
CA PHE A 52 -2.46 -1.62 12.37
C PHE A 52 -2.39 -2.97 11.65
N SER A 53 -3.41 -3.81 11.87
CA SER A 53 -3.54 -5.07 11.18
C SER A 53 -4.03 -4.83 9.76
N LEU A 54 -3.14 -5.02 8.80
CA LEU A 54 -3.46 -4.88 7.39
C LEU A 54 -4.35 -6.06 6.92
N PRO A 55 -5.60 -5.82 6.47
CA PRO A 55 -6.48 -6.87 5.96
C PRO A 55 -6.12 -7.19 4.50
N VAL A 56 -4.93 -7.77 4.28
CA VAL A 56 -4.32 -8.03 2.96
C VAL A 56 -5.30 -8.76 2.03
N GLU A 57 -5.85 -9.89 2.47
CA GLU A 57 -6.77 -10.72 1.68
C GLU A 57 -8.02 -9.94 1.28
N SER A 58 -8.63 -9.20 2.21
CA SER A 58 -9.83 -8.41 1.92
C SER A 58 -9.57 -7.27 0.94
N ILE A 59 -8.41 -6.62 1.02
CA ILE A 59 -8.01 -5.58 0.05
C ILE A 59 -7.79 -6.21 -1.32
N GLU A 60 -7.12 -7.35 -1.38
CA GLU A 60 -6.84 -8.05 -2.62
C GLU A 60 -8.12 -8.55 -3.31
N ASP A 61 -9.02 -9.19 -2.57
CA ASP A 61 -10.30 -9.66 -3.08
C ASP A 61 -11.19 -8.50 -3.55
N TRP A 62 -11.18 -7.39 -2.82
CA TRP A 62 -11.89 -6.19 -3.23
C TRP A 62 -11.31 -5.59 -4.51
N LEU A 63 -9.99 -5.54 -4.68
CA LEU A 63 -9.35 -5.10 -5.92
C LEU A 63 -9.64 -6.05 -7.09
N LYS A 64 -9.65 -7.37 -6.86
CA LYS A 64 -10.03 -8.37 -7.87
C LYS A 64 -11.48 -8.21 -8.32
N SER A 65 -12.37 -7.82 -7.41
CA SER A 65 -13.79 -7.61 -7.72
C SER A 65 -14.06 -6.35 -8.54
N ARG A 66 -13.07 -5.46 -8.69
CA ARG A 66 -13.21 -4.22 -9.46
C ARG A 66 -13.11 -4.53 -10.94
N GLU A 67 -14.16 -4.20 -11.69
CA GLU A 67 -14.09 -4.23 -13.14
C GLU A 67 -13.22 -3.07 -13.66
N PRO A 68 -12.29 -3.31 -14.60
CA PRO A 68 -11.56 -2.24 -15.23
C PRO A 68 -12.55 -1.33 -15.96
N ILE A 69 -12.55 -0.04 -15.62
CA ILE A 69 -13.43 0.96 -16.24
C ILE A 69 -12.99 1.08 -17.72
N LYS A 70 -13.77 0.50 -18.63
CA LYS A 70 -13.42 0.39 -20.06
C LYS A 70 -13.52 1.69 -20.84
N ASP A 71 -14.17 2.72 -20.30
CA ASP A 71 -14.41 3.98 -20.99
C ASP A 71 -13.90 5.17 -20.19
N THR A 72 -12.59 5.38 -20.22
CA THR A 72 -12.06 6.72 -19.99
C THR A 72 -10.90 6.96 -20.94
N ASP A 73 -11.26 7.27 -22.18
CA ASP A 73 -10.38 8.01 -23.06
C ASP A 73 -9.82 9.20 -22.29
N ASN A 74 -8.50 9.21 -22.10
CA ASN A 74 -7.71 10.38 -21.79
C ASN A 74 -7.83 11.01 -20.38
N VAL A 75 -7.71 10.23 -19.31
CA VAL A 75 -7.12 10.78 -18.06
C VAL A 75 -5.61 10.56 -18.13
N THR A 76 -4.95 11.41 -18.92
CA THR A 76 -3.50 11.49 -18.99
C THR A 76 -2.96 12.05 -17.66
N SER A 77 -2.15 11.22 -17.00
CA SER A 77 -0.75 11.54 -16.69
C SER A 77 -0.36 12.37 -15.46
N GLU A 78 -1.24 12.99 -14.67
CA GLU A 78 -0.75 13.76 -13.49
C GLU A 78 -0.76 12.96 -12.16
N ASN A 79 -1.72 12.07 -11.93
CA ASN A 79 -1.83 11.33 -10.65
C ASN A 79 -0.92 10.08 -10.53
N ASN A 80 -0.05 9.83 -11.51
CA ASN A 80 0.88 8.70 -11.45
C ASN A 80 2.03 8.92 -10.47
N SER A 81 2.38 10.19 -10.21
CA SER A 81 3.46 10.56 -9.28
C SER A 81 3.15 10.08 -7.87
N ASP A 82 1.93 10.32 -7.38
CA ASP A 82 1.56 10.08 -5.98
C ASP A 82 1.57 8.60 -5.59
N LEU A 83 1.18 7.71 -6.50
CA LEU A 83 1.20 6.27 -6.24
C LEU A 83 2.63 5.72 -6.20
N ASN A 84 3.52 6.24 -7.06
CA ASN A 84 4.93 5.86 -7.03
C ASN A 84 5.60 6.39 -5.75
N THR A 85 5.31 7.63 -5.35
CA THR A 85 5.77 8.18 -4.07
C THR A 85 5.30 7.34 -2.88
N LEU A 86 4.05 6.85 -2.90
CA LEU A 86 3.54 5.97 -1.85
C LEU A 86 4.32 4.65 -1.79
N MET A 87 4.61 4.03 -2.94
CA MET A 87 5.42 2.81 -3.00
C MET A 87 6.84 3.04 -2.48
N ASP A 88 7.43 4.19 -2.77
CA ASP A 88 8.78 4.54 -2.29
C ASP A 88 8.80 4.71 -0.76
N ILE A 89 7.78 5.33 -0.17
CA ILE A 89 7.62 5.43 1.29
C ILE A 89 7.50 4.03 1.93
N LEU A 90 6.66 3.16 1.37
CA LEU A 90 6.47 1.80 1.87
C LEU A 90 7.75 0.97 1.77
N LYS A 91 8.52 1.14 0.68
CA LYS A 91 9.86 0.54 0.55
C LYS A 91 10.81 1.08 1.61
N GLY A 92 10.81 2.39 1.85
CA GLY A 92 11.63 3.02 2.90
C GLY A 92 11.43 2.33 4.27
N ILE A 93 10.18 2.07 4.65
CA ILE A 93 9.83 1.34 5.88
C ILE A 93 10.40 -0.08 5.89
N CYS A 94 10.47 -0.75 4.74
CA CYS A 94 11.07 -2.08 4.63
C CYS A 94 12.60 -2.07 4.80
N TYR A 95 13.25 -0.94 4.53
CA TYR A 95 14.72 -0.81 4.56
C TYR A 95 15.25 -0.07 5.80
N GLU A 96 14.40 0.63 6.56
CA GLU A 96 14.74 1.14 7.90
C GLU A 96 14.94 -0.04 8.87
N SER A 97 16.13 -0.64 8.80
CA SER A 97 16.66 -1.50 9.86
C SER A 97 16.93 -0.66 11.11
N PRO A 98 16.79 -1.22 12.32
CA PRO A 98 17.03 -0.48 13.54
C PRO A 98 18.49 -0.05 13.57
N SER A 99 18.74 1.26 13.56
CA SER A 99 20.02 1.79 14.01
C SER A 99 20.16 1.43 15.49
N GLU A 100 20.98 0.44 15.79
CA GLU A 100 21.45 0.13 17.14
C GLU A 100 22.22 1.36 17.66
N GLU A 101 21.64 2.10 18.61
CA GLU A 101 22.37 2.92 19.58
C GLU A 101 22.52 2.14 20.90
#